data_AF-A0A8J2EJA0-F1
#
_entry.id   AF-A0A8J2EJA0-F1
#
_cell.length_a   1.000
_cell.length_b   1.000
_cell.length_c   1.000
_cell.angle_alpha   90.00
_cell.angle_beta   90.00
_cell.angle_gamma   90.00
#
_symmetry.space_group_name_H-M   'P 1'
#
loop_
_entity.id
_entity.type
_entity.pdbx_description
1 polymer ?
#
loop_
_entity_poly.entity_id
_entity_poly.type
_entity_poly.pdbx_seq_one_letter_code
_entity_poly.pdbx_strand_id
1 'polypeptide(L)'
;MLDPSRSFLSLHPSLDAIFEVTLTTNSKRFSYAEEINELIPSLLKWIDEIVIELHAIKHPQAYLFPELKFPPDMFLSPIGLLDDVIVDAKTSIESFYRPLIGNLITYLNSYQIYLEFLSSDVESYLRDIEAENMDTHEIFLGLIHFKSELNCMNENLPGTVWIGVFKISIEAKKSLHDKYDKITRGLANILMNQCRNKVEKLIANYRDIEQTLRNTPHCIEETIEVENYIREIPYVFDQSRRVMDTVESEYSLLEAINCNIPTNDFNLYWEAIGYPLKITDQIKLTLEALSHKRLKLVEELRIDALELEKKIKSLMEEFGRVIEVISVENVLECAIEIKRMWKSLNLCKSQALIVNQRQDLFDIPVTDFDQFLTMQSFIEETEQNIVSCVELFENQP
;
A
#
# COMPACT_ATOMS: atom_id res chain seq x y z
N MET A 1 20.57 -11.58 -25.30
CA MET A 1 21.48 -12.76 -25.27
C MET A 1 21.13 -13.66 -26.44
N LEU A 2 22.13 -14.15 -27.18
CA LEU A 2 21.91 -14.96 -28.38
C LEU A 2 21.28 -16.31 -28.04
N ASP A 3 20.23 -16.67 -28.77
CA ASP A 3 19.59 -17.99 -28.75
C ASP A 3 20.64 -19.10 -28.98
N PRO A 4 20.92 -19.96 -27.99
CA PRO A 4 21.91 -21.03 -28.11
C PRO A 4 21.47 -22.12 -29.10
N SER A 5 20.20 -22.13 -29.54
CA SER A 5 19.71 -23.07 -30.55
C SER A 5 20.10 -22.65 -31.98
N ARG A 6 20.49 -21.39 -32.23
CA ARG A 6 20.87 -20.92 -33.57
C ARG A 6 22.08 -21.66 -34.16
N SER A 7 22.99 -22.13 -33.32
CA SER A 7 24.14 -22.96 -33.72
C SER A 7 23.78 -24.40 -34.09
N PHE A 8 22.56 -24.86 -33.77
CA PHE A 8 22.10 -26.25 -33.97
C PHE A 8 20.93 -26.37 -34.97
N LEU A 9 20.41 -25.24 -35.48
CA LEU A 9 19.38 -25.18 -36.54
C LEU A 9 19.78 -25.90 -37.83
N SER A 10 21.07 -26.23 -38.03
CA SER A 10 21.57 -27.02 -39.17
C SER A 10 21.28 -28.52 -39.06
N LEU A 11 20.72 -29.00 -37.95
CA LEU A 11 20.40 -30.41 -37.69
C LEU A 11 18.90 -30.71 -37.78
N HIS A 12 18.18 -30.04 -38.67
CA HIS A 12 16.77 -30.37 -38.94
C HIS A 12 16.69 -31.78 -39.55
N PRO A 13 15.99 -32.75 -38.90
CA PRO A 13 15.85 -34.07 -39.47
C PRO A 13 14.78 -34.09 -40.56
N SER A 14 14.98 -34.93 -41.56
CA SER A 14 14.01 -35.26 -42.61
C SER A 14 12.98 -36.32 -42.16
N LEU A 15 13.06 -36.81 -40.91
CA LEU A 15 12.17 -37.82 -40.31
C LEU A 15 11.76 -37.44 -38.87
N ASP A 16 10.67 -38.05 -38.40
CA ASP A 16 10.12 -37.95 -37.04
C ASP A 16 11.16 -38.25 -35.95
N ALA A 17 10.97 -37.67 -34.75
CA ALA A 17 11.86 -37.85 -33.61
C ALA A 17 11.93 -39.34 -33.19
N ILE A 18 13.15 -39.85 -33.00
CA ILE A 18 13.36 -41.21 -32.49
C ILE A 18 13.34 -41.21 -30.96
N PHE A 19 13.85 -40.14 -30.34
CA PHE A 19 13.94 -40.00 -28.89
C PHE A 19 13.36 -38.66 -28.43
N GLU A 20 12.43 -38.70 -27.47
CA GLU A 20 11.93 -37.51 -26.78
C GLU A 20 12.61 -37.38 -25.41
N VAL A 21 13.35 -36.30 -25.20
CA VAL A 21 14.08 -36.07 -23.95
C VAL A 21 13.57 -34.80 -23.29
N THR A 22 13.33 -34.83 -21.98
CA THR A 22 12.92 -33.64 -21.23
C THR A 22 14.10 -33.05 -20.46
N LEU A 23 14.31 -31.74 -20.63
CA LEU A 23 15.30 -30.99 -19.85
C LEU A 23 14.57 -30.44 -18.61
N THR A 24 14.91 -31.01 -17.46
CA THR A 24 14.32 -30.68 -16.17
C THR A 24 15.31 -29.92 -15.29
N THR A 25 14.76 -29.16 -14.34
CA THR A 25 15.51 -28.43 -13.33
C THR A 25 15.29 -29.04 -11.97
N ASN A 26 16.36 -29.51 -11.35
CA ASN A 26 16.42 -29.61 -9.90
C ASN A 26 17.06 -28.32 -9.38
N SER A 27 16.67 -27.82 -8.20
CA SER A 27 17.08 -26.53 -7.62
C SER A 27 18.59 -26.25 -7.56
N LYS A 28 19.44 -27.22 -7.90
CA LYS A 28 20.92 -27.13 -7.94
C LYS A 28 21.55 -27.46 -9.29
N ARG A 29 20.82 -28.06 -10.25
CA ARG A 29 21.38 -28.45 -11.56
C ARG A 29 20.30 -28.64 -12.63
N PHE A 30 20.63 -28.27 -13.86
CA PHE A 30 19.91 -28.73 -15.04
C PHE A 30 20.31 -30.17 -15.34
N SER A 31 19.33 -31.02 -15.60
CA SER A 31 19.55 -32.42 -15.96
C SER A 31 18.51 -32.85 -16.98
N TYR A 32 18.89 -33.77 -17.86
CA TYR A 32 17.90 -34.49 -18.64
C TYR A 32 17.22 -35.52 -17.73
N ALA A 33 15.91 -35.72 -17.91
CA ALA A 33 15.17 -36.71 -17.11
C ALA A 33 15.66 -38.14 -17.38
N GLU A 34 16.16 -38.39 -18.58
CA GLU A 34 16.80 -39.63 -18.98
C GLU A 34 18.31 -39.52 -18.83
N GLU A 35 18.96 -40.61 -18.40
CA GLU A 35 20.42 -40.69 -18.36
C GLU A 35 20.98 -40.85 -19.77
N ILE A 36 21.25 -39.72 -20.45
CA ILE A 36 21.78 -39.69 -21.81
C ILE A 36 23.07 -40.53 -21.96
N ASN A 37 23.85 -40.65 -20.88
CA ASN A 37 25.07 -41.45 -20.87
C ASN A 37 24.81 -42.96 -20.99
N GLU A 38 23.61 -43.44 -20.63
CA GLU A 38 23.22 -44.85 -20.73
C GLU A 38 22.64 -45.24 -22.10
N LEU A 39 22.40 -44.26 -22.98
CA LEU A 39 21.79 -44.50 -24.29
C LEU A 39 22.69 -45.35 -25.21
N ILE A 40 23.98 -45.02 -25.32
CA ILE A 40 24.93 -45.82 -26.12
C ILE A 40 25.04 -47.25 -25.58
N PRO A 41 25.31 -47.47 -24.28
CA PRO A 41 25.34 -48.82 -23.70
C PRO A 41 24.05 -49.61 -23.94
N SER A 42 22.88 -48.97 -23.84
CA SER A 42 21.59 -49.63 -24.02
C SER A 42 21.37 -50.05 -25.47
N LEU A 43 21.70 -49.19 -26.44
CA LEU A 43 21.64 -49.54 -27.87
C LEU A 43 22.59 -50.69 -28.23
N LEU A 44 23.79 -50.71 -27.66
CA LEU A 44 24.74 -51.81 -27.87
C LEU A 44 24.23 -53.12 -27.29
N LYS A 45 23.61 -53.10 -26.10
CA LYS A 45 22.96 -54.28 -25.50
C LYS A 45 21.81 -54.81 -26.35
N TRP A 46 20.99 -53.94 -26.93
CA TRP A 46 19.89 -54.35 -27.80
C TRP A 46 20.38 -55.10 -29.04
N ILE A 47 21.51 -54.68 -29.62
CA ILE A 47 22.13 -55.41 -30.74
C ILE A 47 22.59 -56.80 -30.28
N ASP A 48 23.18 -56.89 -29.10
CA ASP A 48 23.61 -58.18 -28.52
C ASP A 48 22.41 -59.11 -28.30
N GLU A 49 21.32 -58.59 -27.74
CA GLU A 49 20.08 -59.33 -27.52
C GLU A 49 19.44 -59.81 -28.83
N ILE A 50 19.34 -58.95 -29.85
CA ILE A 50 18.83 -59.33 -31.18
C ILE A 50 19.67 -60.46 -31.78
N VAL A 51 20.99 -60.36 -31.68
CA VAL A 51 21.90 -61.39 -32.21
C VAL A 51 21.69 -62.70 -31.45
N ILE A 52 21.54 -62.67 -30.13
CA ILE A 52 21.24 -63.86 -29.32
C ILE A 52 19.90 -64.49 -29.73
N GLU A 53 18.86 -63.68 -29.93
CA GLU A 53 17.54 -64.17 -30.37
C GLU A 53 17.56 -64.78 -31.78
N LEU A 54 18.37 -64.25 -32.69
CA LEU A 54 18.51 -64.83 -34.05
C LEU A 54 19.08 -66.26 -34.02
N HIS A 55 19.89 -66.60 -33.01
CA HIS A 55 20.38 -67.97 -32.80
C HIS A 55 19.32 -68.92 -32.24
N ALA A 56 18.17 -68.41 -31.77
CA ALA A 56 17.05 -69.23 -31.31
C ALA A 56 16.11 -69.66 -32.47
N ILE A 57 16.35 -69.19 -33.70
CA ILE A 57 15.53 -69.54 -34.87
C ILE A 57 15.89 -70.95 -35.33
N LYS A 58 14.89 -71.84 -35.39
CA LYS A 58 15.08 -73.22 -35.86
C LYS A 58 15.41 -73.28 -37.34
N HIS A 59 16.27 -74.23 -37.72
CA HIS A 59 16.69 -74.40 -39.11
C HIS A 59 15.49 -74.77 -40.02
N PRO A 60 15.29 -74.09 -41.17
CA PRO A 60 14.12 -74.31 -42.02
C PRO A 60 14.04 -75.71 -42.63
N GLN A 61 15.18 -76.41 -42.76
CA GLN A 61 15.21 -77.81 -43.20
C GLN A 61 14.40 -78.74 -42.28
N ALA A 62 14.34 -78.44 -40.98
CA ALA A 62 13.55 -79.23 -40.04
C ALA A 62 12.03 -79.10 -40.30
N TYR A 63 11.59 -78.02 -40.94
CA TYR A 63 10.18 -77.81 -41.32
C TYR A 63 9.86 -78.34 -42.73
N LEU A 64 10.82 -78.31 -43.66
CA LEU A 64 10.61 -78.71 -45.05
C LEU A 64 10.68 -80.23 -45.26
N PHE A 65 11.39 -80.97 -44.40
CA PHE A 65 11.58 -82.42 -44.55
C PHE A 65 11.15 -83.18 -43.29
N PRO A 66 9.83 -83.34 -43.03
CA PRO A 66 9.33 -83.95 -41.80
C PRO A 66 9.70 -85.44 -41.64
N GLU A 67 10.06 -86.13 -42.73
CA GLU A 67 10.44 -87.56 -42.71
C GLU A 67 11.93 -87.81 -42.38
N LEU A 68 12.76 -86.76 -42.34
CA LEU A 68 14.17 -86.86 -41.96
C LEU A 68 14.33 -86.56 -40.45
N LYS A 69 15.10 -87.40 -39.75
CA LYS A 69 15.42 -87.18 -38.33
C LYS A 69 16.52 -86.12 -38.22
N PHE A 70 16.14 -84.92 -37.78
CA PHE A 70 17.08 -83.85 -37.44
C PHE A 70 17.40 -83.84 -35.94
N PRO A 71 18.58 -83.34 -35.53
CA PRO A 71 18.89 -83.06 -34.13
C PRO A 71 17.88 -82.08 -33.53
N PRO A 72 17.48 -82.23 -32.25
CA PRO A 72 16.51 -81.34 -31.60
C PRO A 72 16.99 -79.88 -31.51
N ASP A 73 18.30 -79.66 -31.49
CA ASP A 73 18.96 -78.36 -31.33
C ASP A 73 19.49 -77.78 -32.66
N MET A 74 18.83 -78.09 -33.77
CA MET A 74 19.23 -77.55 -35.08
C MET A 74 18.70 -76.12 -35.26
N PHE A 75 19.49 -75.14 -34.83
CA PHE A 75 19.21 -73.71 -35.02
C PHE A 75 19.97 -73.13 -36.19
N LEU A 76 19.53 -71.98 -36.68
CA LEU A 76 20.32 -71.13 -37.55
C LEU A 76 21.50 -70.57 -36.74
N SER A 77 22.69 -70.57 -37.35
CA SER A 77 23.85 -69.82 -36.85
C SER A 77 24.17 -68.71 -37.86
N PRO A 78 23.33 -67.68 -37.97
CA PRO A 78 23.40 -66.76 -39.10
C PRO A 78 24.60 -65.81 -39.00
N ILE A 79 24.89 -65.25 -37.82
CA ILE A 79 25.93 -64.23 -37.60
C ILE A 79 26.36 -64.26 -36.12
N GLY A 80 27.66 -64.37 -35.83
CA GLY A 80 28.21 -64.36 -34.46
C GLY A 80 28.53 -62.95 -33.96
N LEU A 81 28.50 -62.72 -32.63
CA LEU A 81 28.73 -61.40 -32.01
C LEU A 81 30.07 -60.73 -32.36
N LEU A 82 31.05 -61.51 -32.82
CA LEU A 82 32.39 -61.07 -33.21
C LEU A 82 32.56 -60.90 -34.72
N ASP A 83 31.51 -61.17 -35.50
CA ASP A 83 31.57 -61.00 -36.95
C ASP A 83 31.72 -59.52 -37.29
N ASP A 84 32.55 -59.26 -38.31
CA ASP A 84 32.91 -57.90 -38.76
C ASP A 84 31.66 -57.04 -38.99
N VAL A 85 30.57 -57.63 -39.51
CA VAL A 85 29.30 -56.92 -39.75
C VAL A 85 28.68 -56.35 -38.47
N ILE A 86 28.74 -57.08 -37.35
CA ILE A 86 28.17 -56.61 -36.07
C ILE A 86 29.12 -55.64 -35.39
N VAL A 87 30.43 -55.86 -35.48
CA VAL A 87 31.44 -54.94 -34.94
C VAL A 87 31.39 -53.60 -35.68
N ASP A 88 31.27 -53.63 -37.01
CA ASP A 88 31.11 -52.44 -37.85
C ASP A 88 29.79 -51.72 -37.55
N ALA A 89 28.69 -52.45 -37.31
CA ALA A 89 27.42 -51.85 -36.91
C ALA A 89 27.50 -51.16 -35.54
N LYS A 90 28.11 -51.81 -34.54
CA LYS A 90 28.31 -51.24 -33.20
C LYS A 90 29.20 -50.00 -33.21
N THR A 91 30.32 -50.07 -33.93
CA THR A 91 31.25 -48.93 -34.06
C THR A 91 30.62 -47.78 -34.84
N SER A 92 29.81 -48.07 -35.87
CA SER A 92 29.04 -47.06 -36.60
C SER A 92 28.06 -46.33 -35.69
N ILE A 93 27.27 -47.07 -34.88
CA ILE A 93 26.34 -46.50 -33.89
C ILE A 93 27.09 -45.64 -32.87
N GLU A 94 28.18 -46.15 -32.30
CA GLU A 94 28.95 -45.38 -31.33
C GLU A 94 29.53 -44.09 -31.95
N SER A 95 30.06 -44.18 -33.18
CA SER A 95 30.61 -43.02 -33.89
C SER A 95 29.55 -41.97 -34.25
N PHE A 96 28.31 -42.38 -34.48
CA PHE A 96 27.20 -41.49 -34.81
C PHE A 96 26.61 -40.82 -33.57
N TYR A 97 26.36 -41.57 -32.49
CA TYR A 97 25.68 -41.05 -31.30
C TYR A 97 26.61 -40.29 -30.34
N ARG A 98 27.91 -40.64 -30.27
CA ARG A 98 28.88 -39.97 -29.39
C ARG A 98 28.98 -38.45 -29.62
N PRO A 99 29.10 -37.91 -30.86
CA PRO A 99 29.11 -36.46 -31.08
C PRO A 99 27.75 -35.81 -30.79
N LEU A 100 26.64 -36.52 -31.03
CA LEU A 100 25.29 -36.02 -30.69
C LEU A 100 25.13 -35.84 -29.18
N ILE A 101 25.59 -36.79 -28.37
CA ILE A 101 25.61 -36.67 -26.90
C ILE A 101 26.48 -35.48 -26.46
N GLY A 102 27.64 -35.28 -27.11
CA GLY A 102 28.49 -34.10 -26.86
C GLY A 102 27.76 -32.78 -27.10
N ASN A 103 26.95 -32.69 -28.17
CA ASN A 103 26.12 -31.53 -28.46
C ASN A 103 25.01 -31.33 -27.40
N LEU A 104 24.38 -32.41 -26.93
CA LEU A 104 23.38 -32.36 -25.84
C LEU A 104 24.01 -31.81 -24.55
N ILE A 105 25.19 -32.28 -24.16
CA ILE A 105 25.89 -31.79 -22.97
C ILE A 105 26.26 -30.31 -23.13
N THR A 106 26.75 -29.92 -24.31
CA THR A 106 27.08 -28.52 -24.61
C THR A 106 25.84 -27.62 -24.53
N TYR A 107 24.71 -28.10 -25.02
CA TYR A 107 23.43 -27.40 -24.93
C TYR A 107 22.96 -27.27 -23.48
N LEU A 108 23.07 -28.32 -22.66
CA LEU A 108 22.77 -28.26 -21.22
C LEU A 108 23.65 -27.21 -20.51
N ASN A 109 24.94 -27.12 -20.84
CA ASN A 109 25.85 -26.15 -20.23
C ASN A 109 25.47 -24.70 -20.54
N SER A 110 24.82 -24.42 -21.68
CA SER A 110 24.35 -23.07 -22.01
C SER A 110 23.30 -22.53 -21.02
N TYR A 111 22.60 -23.42 -20.31
CA TYR A 111 21.60 -23.04 -19.30
C TYR A 111 22.20 -22.72 -17.93
N GLN A 112 23.49 -23.01 -17.70
CA GLN A 112 24.13 -22.78 -16.40
C GLN A 112 24.06 -21.32 -15.94
N ILE A 113 24.02 -20.38 -16.88
CA ILE A 113 23.88 -18.93 -16.60
C ILE A 113 22.63 -18.64 -15.77
N TYR A 114 21.56 -19.42 -15.93
CA TYR A 114 20.31 -19.24 -15.20
C TYR A 114 20.26 -19.94 -13.84
N LEU A 115 21.29 -20.71 -13.45
CA LEU A 115 21.30 -21.46 -12.19
C LEU A 115 21.31 -20.54 -10.97
N GLU A 116 22.13 -19.50 -10.98
CA GLU A 116 22.21 -18.53 -9.89
C GLU A 116 20.83 -17.88 -9.67
N PHE A 117 20.23 -17.39 -10.75
CA PHE A 117 18.89 -16.82 -10.72
C PHE A 117 17.82 -17.82 -10.30
N LEU A 118 17.91 -19.12 -10.63
CA LEU A 118 16.95 -20.13 -10.16
C LEU A 118 17.12 -20.46 -8.67
N SER A 119 18.35 -20.39 -8.16
CA SER A 119 18.68 -20.71 -6.77
C SER A 119 18.37 -19.60 -5.77
N SER A 120 18.21 -18.35 -6.22
CA SER A 120 17.87 -17.21 -5.36
C SER A 120 16.50 -17.35 -4.70
N ASP A 121 16.31 -16.78 -3.50
CA ASP A 121 14.98 -16.70 -2.90
C ASP A 121 14.26 -15.43 -3.37
N VAL A 122 13.08 -15.61 -3.97
CA VAL A 122 12.24 -14.49 -4.44
C VAL A 122 11.54 -13.82 -3.26
N GLU A 123 11.18 -14.60 -2.24
CA GLU A 123 10.41 -14.06 -1.12
C GLU A 123 11.27 -13.18 -0.21
N SER A 124 12.53 -13.56 0.05
CA SER A 124 13.46 -12.69 0.77
C SER A 124 13.67 -11.38 0.02
N TYR A 125 13.92 -11.44 -1.29
CA TYR A 125 14.15 -10.25 -2.12
C TYR A 125 12.98 -9.27 -2.07
N LEU A 126 11.73 -9.75 -2.19
CA LEU A 126 10.55 -8.90 -2.11
C LEU A 126 10.35 -8.31 -0.70
N ARG A 127 10.62 -9.10 0.35
CA ARG A 127 10.54 -8.63 1.75
C ARG A 127 11.57 -7.53 2.04
N ASP A 128 12.78 -7.65 1.52
CA ASP A 128 13.84 -6.67 1.74
C ASP A 128 13.44 -5.32 1.11
N ILE A 129 12.88 -5.34 -0.10
CA ILE A 129 12.36 -4.13 -0.78
C ILE A 129 11.20 -3.48 0.00
N GLU A 130 10.27 -4.28 0.50
CA GLU A 130 9.17 -3.78 1.33
C GLU A 130 9.67 -3.18 2.64
N ALA A 131 10.66 -3.81 3.29
CA ALA A 131 11.22 -3.36 4.55
C ALA A 131 12.03 -2.06 4.40
N GLU A 132 12.78 -1.93 3.31
CA GLU A 132 13.60 -0.75 3.02
C GLU A 132 12.75 0.46 2.58
N ASN A 133 11.45 0.28 2.30
CA ASN A 133 10.58 1.31 1.71
C ASN A 133 11.26 2.03 0.54
N MET A 134 11.82 1.23 -0.39
CA MET A 134 12.52 1.77 -1.55
C MET A 134 11.63 2.72 -2.35
N ASP A 135 12.28 3.64 -3.05
CA ASP A 135 11.62 4.67 -3.84
C ASP A 135 10.77 4.04 -4.97
N THR A 136 9.59 4.62 -5.21
CA THR A 136 8.64 4.09 -6.21
C THR A 136 9.30 3.99 -7.60
N HIS A 137 10.18 4.93 -7.94
CA HIS A 137 10.87 4.94 -9.23
C HIS A 137 11.86 3.78 -9.37
N GLU A 138 12.60 3.45 -8.31
CA GLU A 138 13.57 2.35 -8.33
C GLU A 138 12.86 0.99 -8.49
N ILE A 139 11.76 0.80 -7.77
CA ILE A 139 10.93 -0.41 -7.90
C ILE A 139 10.35 -0.51 -9.31
N PHE A 140 9.94 0.62 -9.91
CA PHE A 140 9.45 0.67 -11.28
C PHE A 140 10.53 0.32 -12.32
N LEU A 141 11.76 0.83 -12.16
CA LEU A 141 12.89 0.46 -13.02
C LEU A 141 13.20 -1.04 -12.92
N GLY A 142 13.20 -1.59 -11.70
CA GLY A 142 13.34 -3.04 -11.49
C GLY A 142 12.24 -3.84 -12.19
N LEU A 143 11.00 -3.37 -12.12
CA LEU A 143 9.85 -4.00 -12.77
C LEU A 143 9.97 -4.00 -14.30
N ILE A 144 10.36 -2.88 -14.90
CA ILE A 144 10.65 -2.80 -16.35
C ILE A 144 11.77 -3.78 -16.70
N HIS A 145 12.84 -3.81 -15.90
CA HIS A 145 13.98 -4.69 -16.14
C HIS A 145 13.54 -6.16 -16.17
N PHE A 146 12.88 -6.66 -15.13
CA PHE A 146 12.43 -8.04 -15.07
C PHE A 146 11.41 -8.39 -16.16
N LYS A 147 10.52 -7.46 -16.52
CA LYS A 147 9.57 -7.66 -17.61
C LYS A 147 10.26 -7.73 -18.97
N SER A 148 11.28 -6.90 -19.18
CA SER A 148 12.09 -6.94 -20.41
C SER A 148 12.90 -8.23 -20.52
N GLU A 149 13.45 -8.73 -19.41
CA GLU A 149 14.14 -10.02 -19.35
C GLU A 149 13.18 -11.18 -19.62
N LEU A 150 11.98 -11.15 -19.04
CA LEU A 150 10.94 -12.15 -19.28
C LEU A 150 10.55 -12.21 -20.77
N ASN A 151 10.40 -11.06 -21.42
CA ASN A 151 10.11 -11.00 -22.86
C ASN A 151 11.29 -11.51 -23.69
N CYS A 152 12.51 -11.08 -23.37
CA CYS A 152 13.73 -11.53 -24.03
C CYS A 152 13.90 -13.05 -23.88
N MET A 153 13.62 -13.61 -22.71
CA MET A 153 13.63 -15.04 -22.42
C MET A 153 12.57 -15.76 -23.26
N ASN A 154 11.34 -15.25 -23.31
CA ASN A 154 10.25 -15.85 -24.08
C ASN A 154 10.55 -15.91 -25.59
N GLU A 155 11.19 -14.88 -26.14
CA GLU A 155 11.59 -14.77 -27.56
C GLU A 155 12.81 -15.62 -27.90
N ASN A 156 13.84 -15.65 -27.04
CA ASN A 156 15.11 -16.29 -27.36
C ASN A 156 15.19 -17.76 -26.94
N LEU A 157 14.37 -18.20 -25.97
CA LEU A 157 14.35 -19.60 -25.56
C LEU A 157 13.22 -20.35 -26.26
N PRO A 158 13.53 -21.32 -27.13
CA PRO A 158 12.51 -22.18 -27.73
C PRO A 158 11.83 -23.07 -26.67
N GLY A 159 10.58 -23.48 -26.91
CA GLY A 159 9.89 -24.45 -26.06
C GLY A 159 10.31 -25.90 -26.36
N THR A 160 10.70 -26.17 -27.60
CA THR A 160 11.24 -27.45 -28.05
C THR A 160 12.40 -27.23 -29.01
N VAL A 161 13.43 -28.07 -28.93
CA VAL A 161 14.62 -28.00 -29.80
C VAL A 161 14.94 -29.37 -30.37
N TRP A 162 15.38 -29.38 -31.62
CA TRP A 162 15.85 -30.58 -32.31
C TRP A 162 17.37 -30.61 -32.31
N ILE A 163 17.95 -31.69 -31.82
CA ILE A 163 19.39 -31.96 -31.92
C ILE A 163 19.55 -33.34 -32.54
N GLY A 164 19.66 -33.38 -33.88
CA GLY A 164 19.75 -34.62 -34.64
C GLY A 164 18.47 -35.46 -34.48
N VAL A 165 18.60 -36.65 -33.88
CA VAL A 165 17.48 -37.59 -33.64
C VAL A 165 16.73 -37.33 -32.34
N PHE A 166 17.18 -36.37 -31.54
CA PHE A 166 16.59 -36.01 -30.24
C PHE A 166 15.67 -34.82 -30.37
N LYS A 167 14.44 -34.98 -29.88
CA LYS A 167 13.50 -33.88 -29.65
C LYS A 167 13.50 -33.53 -28.17
N ILE A 168 13.96 -32.33 -27.85
CA ILE A 168 14.15 -31.87 -26.48
C ILE A 168 12.99 -30.97 -26.09
N SER A 169 12.25 -31.35 -25.04
CA SER A 169 11.26 -30.49 -24.40
C SER A 169 11.90 -29.74 -23.23
N ILE A 170 11.80 -28.41 -23.23
CA ILE A 170 12.48 -27.55 -22.26
C ILE A 170 11.51 -27.13 -21.16
N GLU A 171 11.40 -27.94 -20.11
CA GLU A 171 10.54 -27.62 -18.96
C GLU A 171 11.13 -26.52 -18.08
N ALA A 172 12.46 -26.42 -18.06
CA ALA A 172 13.21 -25.32 -17.45
C ALA A 172 12.69 -23.92 -17.82
N LYS A 173 12.20 -23.74 -19.06
CA LYS A 173 11.64 -22.46 -19.53
C LYS A 173 10.41 -22.08 -18.70
N LYS A 174 9.54 -23.04 -18.37
CA LYS A 174 8.36 -22.80 -17.53
C LYS A 174 8.77 -22.40 -16.12
N SER A 175 9.72 -23.10 -15.51
CA SER A 175 10.19 -22.76 -14.15
C SER A 175 10.85 -21.38 -14.08
N LEU A 176 11.61 -20.98 -15.11
CA LEU A 176 12.16 -19.64 -15.23
C LEU A 176 11.07 -18.59 -15.42
N HIS A 177 10.12 -18.86 -16.31
CA HIS A 177 8.97 -17.99 -16.55
C HIS A 177 8.18 -17.73 -15.27
N ASP A 178 7.82 -18.79 -14.54
CA ASP A 178 7.07 -18.71 -13.28
C ASP A 178 7.83 -17.88 -12.24
N LYS A 179 9.17 -17.95 -12.23
CA LYS A 179 10.00 -17.18 -11.30
C LYS A 179 10.02 -15.69 -11.64
N TYR A 180 10.26 -15.35 -12.90
CA TYR A 180 10.19 -13.97 -13.38
C TYR A 180 8.80 -13.35 -13.18
N ASP A 181 7.76 -14.11 -13.48
CA ASP A 181 6.37 -13.69 -13.30
C ASP A 181 6.04 -13.47 -11.81
N LYS A 182 6.51 -14.33 -10.91
CA LYS A 182 6.39 -14.12 -9.45
C LYS A 182 7.06 -12.82 -9.00
N ILE A 183 8.30 -12.55 -9.44
CA ILE A 183 9.01 -11.31 -9.10
C ILE A 183 8.26 -10.09 -9.64
N THR A 184 7.85 -10.14 -10.92
CA THR A 184 7.13 -9.05 -11.59
C THR A 184 5.81 -8.75 -10.88
N ARG A 185 5.03 -9.78 -10.53
CA ARG A 185 3.79 -9.63 -9.76
C ARG A 185 4.04 -9.12 -8.34
N GLY A 186 5.10 -9.59 -7.69
CA GLY A 186 5.51 -9.12 -6.37
C GLY A 186 5.84 -7.63 -6.36
N LEU A 187 6.73 -7.18 -7.25
CA LEU A 187 7.09 -5.77 -7.38
C LEU A 187 5.89 -4.89 -7.74
N ALA A 188 5.02 -5.34 -8.65
CA ALA A 188 3.79 -4.62 -8.98
C ALA A 188 2.86 -4.48 -7.77
N ASN A 189 2.72 -5.52 -6.95
CA ASN A 189 1.93 -5.45 -5.72
C ASN A 189 2.51 -4.47 -4.70
N ILE A 190 3.84 -4.43 -4.54
CA ILE A 190 4.52 -3.47 -3.66
C ILE A 190 4.22 -2.03 -4.10
N LEU A 191 4.37 -1.74 -5.39
CA LEU A 191 4.05 -0.42 -5.96
C LEU A 191 2.58 -0.04 -5.74
N MET A 192 1.66 -0.97 -6.00
CA MET A 192 0.23 -0.73 -5.79
C MET A 192 -0.08 -0.47 -4.31
N ASN A 193 0.53 -1.21 -3.39
CA ASN A 193 0.35 -1.00 -1.95
C ASN A 193 0.89 0.37 -1.51
N GLN A 194 2.04 0.80 -2.04
CA GLN A 194 2.58 2.14 -1.77
C GLN A 194 1.62 3.24 -2.26
N CYS A 195 1.08 3.11 -3.48
CA CYS A 195 0.09 4.03 -4.03
C CYS A 195 -1.18 4.06 -3.18
N ARG A 196 -1.73 2.89 -2.83
CA ARG A 196 -2.92 2.75 -1.97
C ARG A 196 -2.72 3.45 -0.64
N ASN A 197 -1.58 3.22 0.03
CA ASN A 197 -1.29 3.84 1.32
C ASN A 197 -1.24 5.37 1.25
N LYS A 198 -0.75 5.95 0.15
CA LYS A 198 -0.75 7.41 -0.06
C LYS A 198 -2.17 7.93 -0.25
N VAL A 199 -2.97 7.26 -1.09
CA VAL A 199 -4.37 7.62 -1.36
C VAL A 199 -5.23 7.51 -0.10
N GLU A 200 -5.11 6.43 0.67
CA GLU A 200 -5.88 6.24 1.91
C GLU A 200 -5.56 7.30 2.96
N LYS A 201 -4.28 7.67 3.14
CA LYS A 201 -3.88 8.77 4.02
C LYS A 201 -4.46 10.10 3.59
N LEU A 202 -4.49 10.36 2.29
CA LEU A 202 -5.05 11.58 1.72
C LEU A 202 -6.57 11.65 1.92
N ILE A 203 -7.29 10.55 1.70
CA ILE A 203 -8.72 10.45 2.01
C ILE A 203 -9.00 10.59 3.51
N ALA A 204 -8.16 10.00 4.38
CA ALA A 204 -8.31 10.14 5.82
C ALA A 204 -8.19 11.61 6.27
N ASN A 205 -7.15 12.32 5.79
CA ASN A 205 -6.99 13.75 6.07
C ASN A 205 -8.21 14.56 5.61
N TYR A 206 -8.75 14.24 4.43
CA TYR A 206 -9.95 14.89 3.93
C TYR A 206 -11.21 14.59 4.75
N ARG A 207 -11.36 13.36 5.26
CA ARG A 207 -12.44 12.98 6.18
C ARG A 207 -12.35 13.75 7.49
N ASP A 208 -11.15 13.94 8.02
CA ASP A 208 -10.94 14.73 9.25
C ASP A 208 -11.34 16.20 9.06
N ILE A 209 -10.99 16.79 7.90
CA ILE A 209 -11.44 18.15 7.53
C ILE A 209 -12.97 18.19 7.45
N GLU A 210 -13.59 17.24 6.73
CA GLU A 210 -15.04 17.19 6.58
C GLU A 210 -15.76 17.04 7.92
N GLN A 211 -15.26 16.17 8.81
CA GLN A 211 -15.83 15.97 10.14
C GLN A 211 -15.74 17.25 10.97
N THR A 212 -14.61 17.95 10.91
CA THR A 212 -14.42 19.23 11.61
C THR A 212 -15.40 20.29 11.10
N LEU A 213 -15.62 20.37 9.78
CA LEU A 213 -16.59 21.30 9.18
C LEU A 213 -18.05 20.97 9.50
N ARG A 214 -18.38 19.70 9.74
CA ARG A 214 -19.75 19.28 10.11
C ARG A 214 -20.09 19.59 11.56
N ASN A 215 -19.10 19.85 12.41
CA ASN A 215 -19.34 20.19 13.81
C ASN A 215 -19.97 21.59 13.90
N THR A 216 -21.12 21.69 14.57
CA THR A 216 -21.81 22.96 14.76
C THR A 216 -21.26 23.67 15.99
N PRO A 217 -20.70 24.90 15.87
CA PRO A 217 -20.24 25.64 17.03
C PRO A 217 -21.42 26.10 17.90
N HIS A 218 -21.21 26.09 19.20
CA HIS A 218 -22.20 26.46 20.21
C HIS A 218 -21.98 27.89 20.70
N CYS A 219 -20.71 28.31 20.78
CA CYS A 219 -20.28 29.57 21.35
C CYS A 219 -19.60 30.49 20.32
N ILE A 220 -19.34 31.74 20.72
CA ILE A 220 -18.71 32.77 19.87
C ILE A 220 -17.28 32.38 19.54
N GLU A 221 -16.56 31.89 20.55
CA GLU A 221 -15.17 31.46 20.46
C GLU A 221 -15.02 30.30 19.45
N GLU A 222 -15.84 29.26 19.59
CA GLU A 222 -15.89 28.12 18.65
C GLU A 222 -16.25 28.56 17.22
N THR A 223 -17.12 29.55 17.05
CA THR A 223 -17.50 30.06 15.73
C THR A 223 -16.30 30.67 15.02
N ILE A 224 -15.48 31.43 15.74
CA ILE A 224 -14.27 32.08 15.22
C ILE A 224 -13.17 31.06 14.95
N GLU A 225 -13.02 30.05 15.81
CA GLU A 225 -12.11 28.94 15.57
C GLU A 225 -12.41 28.23 14.26
N VAL A 226 -13.69 27.92 13.98
CA VAL A 226 -14.10 27.30 12.71
C VAL A 226 -13.86 28.23 11.52
N GLU A 227 -14.15 29.54 11.65
CA GLU A 227 -13.85 30.52 10.59
C GLU A 227 -12.34 30.59 10.29
N ASN A 228 -11.48 30.58 11.30
CA ASN A 228 -10.04 30.58 11.14
C ASN A 228 -9.56 29.27 10.51
N TYR A 229 -10.09 28.13 10.94
CA TYR A 229 -9.78 26.83 10.36
C TYR A 229 -10.13 26.79 8.86
N ILE A 230 -11.29 27.32 8.47
CA ILE A 230 -11.68 27.42 7.04
C ILE A 230 -10.66 28.21 6.22
N ARG A 231 -10.04 29.26 6.79
CA ARG A 231 -8.99 30.04 6.11
C ARG A 231 -7.69 29.26 5.92
N GLU A 232 -7.43 28.25 6.74
CA GLU A 232 -6.23 27.41 6.66
C GLU A 232 -6.39 26.24 5.66
N ILE A 233 -7.62 25.79 5.38
CA ILE A 233 -7.90 24.66 4.47
C ILE A 233 -7.25 24.79 3.08
N PRO A 234 -7.23 25.95 2.40
CA PRO A 234 -6.58 26.10 1.11
C PRO A 234 -5.09 25.69 1.12
N TYR A 235 -4.38 25.96 2.22
CA TYR A 235 -2.98 25.55 2.37
C TYR A 235 -2.84 24.01 2.46
N VAL A 236 -3.78 23.36 3.16
CA VAL A 236 -3.85 21.89 3.24
C VAL A 236 -4.17 21.28 1.87
N PHE A 237 -5.01 21.93 1.06
CA PHE A 237 -5.29 21.51 -0.31
C PHE A 237 -4.08 21.62 -1.21
N ASP A 238 -3.27 22.68 -1.12
CA ASP A 238 -2.04 22.80 -1.90
C ASP A 238 -1.04 21.68 -1.59
N GLN A 239 -0.90 21.32 -0.31
CA GLN A 239 -0.06 20.18 0.10
C GLN A 239 -0.61 18.85 -0.42
N SER A 240 -1.92 18.64 -0.25
CA SER A 240 -2.59 17.41 -0.70
C SER A 240 -2.55 17.28 -2.22
N ARG A 241 -2.60 18.39 -2.96
CA ARG A 241 -2.49 18.42 -4.42
C ARG A 241 -1.12 17.93 -4.89
N ARG A 242 -0.04 18.35 -4.24
CA ARG A 242 1.31 17.85 -4.59
C ARG A 242 1.43 16.34 -4.40
N VAL A 243 0.83 15.81 -3.32
CA VAL A 243 0.77 14.36 -3.10
C VAL A 243 -0.05 13.69 -4.20
N MET A 244 -1.20 14.27 -4.57
CA MET A 244 -2.03 13.76 -5.66
C MET A 244 -1.28 13.73 -7.00
N ASP A 245 -0.52 14.77 -7.33
CA ASP A 245 0.28 14.82 -8.57
C ASP A 245 1.35 13.70 -8.59
N THR A 246 1.96 13.38 -7.42
CA THR A 246 2.87 12.22 -7.33
C THR A 246 2.14 10.91 -7.55
N VAL A 247 0.96 10.72 -6.95
CA VAL A 247 0.16 9.50 -7.13
C VAL A 247 -0.29 9.35 -8.58
N GLU A 248 -0.74 10.42 -9.24
CA GLU A 248 -1.13 10.40 -10.66
C GLU A 248 0.03 9.98 -11.57
N SER A 249 1.25 10.45 -11.28
CA SER A 249 2.45 10.01 -11.99
C SER A 249 2.72 8.51 -11.78
N GLU A 250 2.57 8.01 -10.55
CA GLU A 250 2.77 6.60 -10.22
C GLU A 250 1.73 5.68 -10.88
N TYR A 251 0.46 6.09 -10.90
CA TYR A 251 -0.60 5.39 -11.61
C TYR A 251 -0.38 5.37 -13.12
N SER A 252 0.12 6.47 -13.70
CA SER A 252 0.48 6.53 -15.12
C SER A 252 1.59 5.55 -15.47
N LEU A 253 2.57 5.39 -14.57
CA LEU A 253 3.62 4.38 -14.71
C LEU A 253 3.06 2.96 -14.64
N LEU A 254 2.16 2.67 -13.70
CA LEU A 254 1.46 1.38 -13.60
C LEU A 254 0.62 1.05 -14.84
N GLU A 255 -0.01 2.06 -15.46
CA GLU A 255 -0.74 1.90 -16.71
C GLU A 255 0.20 1.60 -17.89
N ALA A 256 1.35 2.30 -17.98
CA ALA A 256 2.34 2.09 -19.05
C ALA A 256 2.88 0.65 -19.11
N ILE A 257 2.90 -0.04 -17.98
CA ILE A 257 3.31 -1.45 -17.87
C ILE A 257 2.12 -2.42 -17.91
N ASN A 258 0.91 -1.96 -18.21
CA ASN A 258 -0.32 -2.77 -18.23
C ASN A 258 -0.52 -3.57 -16.92
N CYS A 259 -0.22 -2.98 -15.75
CA CYS A 259 -0.53 -3.60 -14.48
C CYS A 259 -2.04 -3.55 -14.24
N ASN A 260 -2.64 -4.68 -13.88
CA ASN A 260 -4.07 -4.74 -13.57
C ASN A 260 -4.33 -4.13 -12.19
N ILE A 261 -4.91 -2.93 -12.18
CA ILE A 261 -5.29 -2.24 -10.94
C ILE A 261 -6.63 -2.81 -10.45
N PRO A 262 -6.73 -3.27 -9.18
CA PRO A 262 -7.99 -3.71 -8.61
C PRO A 262 -9.05 -2.61 -8.63
N THR A 263 -10.32 -2.98 -8.87
CA THR A 263 -11.44 -2.02 -8.91
C THR A 263 -11.57 -1.21 -7.63
N ASN A 264 -11.26 -1.80 -6.47
CA ASN A 264 -11.29 -1.10 -5.19
C ASN A 264 -10.28 0.06 -5.14
N ASP A 265 -9.05 -0.17 -5.59
CA ASP A 265 -8.00 0.85 -5.59
C ASP A 265 -8.27 1.94 -6.61
N PHE A 266 -8.85 1.56 -7.75
CA PHE A 266 -9.34 2.50 -8.74
C PHE A 266 -10.44 3.40 -8.17
N ASN A 267 -11.40 2.83 -7.44
CA ASN A 267 -12.45 3.60 -6.78
C ASN A 267 -11.89 4.57 -5.73
N LEU A 268 -10.93 4.12 -4.91
CA LEU A 268 -10.25 4.97 -3.93
C LEU A 268 -9.51 6.14 -4.60
N TYR A 269 -8.80 5.87 -5.69
CA TYR A 269 -8.12 6.91 -6.47
C TYR A 269 -9.09 7.99 -6.97
N TRP A 270 -10.22 7.59 -7.55
CA TRP A 270 -11.24 8.53 -8.00
C TRP A 270 -11.99 9.22 -6.86
N GLU A 271 -12.19 8.54 -5.72
CA GLU A 271 -12.73 9.14 -4.51
C GLU A 271 -11.81 10.28 -4.03
N ALA A 272 -10.50 10.05 -4.02
CA ALA A 272 -9.51 11.06 -3.66
C ALA A 272 -9.50 12.27 -4.61
N ILE A 273 -9.64 12.05 -5.92
CA ILE A 273 -9.75 13.14 -6.92
C ILE A 273 -11.00 13.99 -6.69
N GLY A 274 -12.14 13.35 -6.38
CA GLY A 274 -13.42 14.03 -6.20
C GLY A 274 -13.59 14.68 -4.82
N TYR A 275 -12.80 14.29 -3.82
CA TYR A 275 -12.97 14.74 -2.43
C TYR A 275 -12.82 16.25 -2.22
N PRO A 276 -11.84 16.95 -2.84
CA PRO A 276 -11.68 18.39 -2.69
C PRO A 276 -12.94 19.17 -3.07
N LEU A 277 -13.67 18.71 -4.09
CA LEU A 277 -14.95 19.31 -4.48
C LEU A 277 -16.01 19.13 -3.37
N LYS A 278 -16.11 17.93 -2.78
CA LYS A 278 -17.02 17.66 -1.66
C LYS A 278 -16.73 18.55 -0.46
N ILE A 279 -15.46 18.73 -0.09
CA ILE A 279 -15.07 19.63 1.00
C ILE A 279 -15.40 21.08 0.64
N THR A 280 -15.13 21.51 -0.60
CA THR A 280 -15.45 22.88 -1.04
C THR A 280 -16.94 23.18 -0.93
N ASP A 281 -17.79 22.22 -1.28
CA ASP A 281 -19.24 22.37 -1.11
C ASP A 281 -19.65 22.34 0.37
N GLN A 282 -19.02 21.49 1.19
CA GLN A 282 -19.21 21.50 2.63
C GLN A 282 -18.78 22.83 3.28
N ILE A 283 -17.69 23.46 2.82
CA ILE A 283 -17.25 24.78 3.29
C ILE A 283 -18.34 25.83 3.03
N LYS A 284 -18.94 25.85 1.83
CA LYS A 284 -20.03 26.79 1.51
C LYS A 284 -21.21 26.63 2.47
N LEU A 285 -21.66 25.40 2.67
CA LEU A 285 -22.74 25.08 3.61
C LEU A 285 -22.39 25.49 5.05
N THR A 286 -21.15 25.26 5.45
CA THR A 286 -20.65 25.61 6.79
C THR A 286 -20.61 27.13 6.97
N LEU A 287 -20.11 27.88 5.99
CA LEU A 287 -20.10 29.35 6.02
C LEU A 287 -21.51 29.95 6.10
N GLU A 288 -22.46 29.40 5.35
CA GLU A 288 -23.87 29.79 5.44
C GLU A 288 -24.43 29.52 6.85
N ALA A 289 -24.16 28.33 7.40
CA ALA A 289 -24.59 27.98 8.76
C ALA A 289 -23.94 28.88 9.84
N LEU A 290 -22.65 29.18 9.71
CA LEU A 290 -21.92 30.09 10.60
C LEU A 290 -22.49 31.50 10.53
N SER A 291 -22.83 32.00 9.35
CA SER A 291 -23.43 33.33 9.20
C SER A 291 -24.76 33.46 9.96
N HIS A 292 -25.61 32.45 9.88
CA HIS A 292 -26.88 32.43 10.59
C HIS A 292 -26.70 32.22 12.11
N LYS A 293 -25.74 31.38 12.51
CA LYS A 293 -25.39 31.19 13.92
C LYS A 293 -24.80 32.47 14.53
N ARG A 294 -23.95 33.19 13.80
CA ARG A 294 -23.40 34.49 14.19
C ARG A 294 -24.51 35.49 14.48
N LEU A 295 -25.51 35.63 13.59
CA LEU A 295 -26.65 36.51 13.83
C LEU A 295 -27.39 36.18 15.13
N LYS A 296 -27.61 34.89 15.43
CA LYS A 296 -28.23 34.45 16.68
C LYS A 296 -27.39 34.78 17.91
N LEU A 297 -26.09 34.44 17.87
CA LEU A 297 -25.17 34.70 18.97
C LEU A 297 -25.01 36.20 19.25
N VAL A 298 -25.06 37.04 18.21
CA VAL A 298 -25.05 38.50 18.37
C VAL A 298 -26.31 39.00 19.08
N GLU A 299 -27.49 38.48 18.74
CA GLU A 299 -28.72 38.87 19.42
C GLU A 299 -28.75 38.36 20.87
N GLU A 300 -28.29 37.12 21.12
CA GLU A 300 -28.11 36.58 22.48
C GLU A 300 -27.16 37.45 23.30
N LEU A 301 -26.01 37.83 22.74
CA LEU A 301 -25.03 38.72 23.39
C LEU A 301 -25.62 40.10 23.69
N ARG A 302 -26.46 40.63 22.80
CA ARG A 302 -27.17 41.89 23.02
C ARG A 302 -28.17 41.80 24.18
N ILE A 303 -28.90 40.69 24.25
CA ILE A 303 -29.84 40.43 25.36
C ILE A 303 -29.06 40.29 26.68
N ASP A 304 -27.96 39.54 26.69
CA ASP A 304 -27.10 39.38 27.86
C ASP A 304 -26.56 40.73 28.36
N ALA A 305 -26.12 41.61 27.45
CA ALA A 305 -25.66 42.96 27.81
C ALA A 305 -26.79 43.81 28.43
N LEU A 306 -27.99 43.78 27.85
CA LEU A 306 -29.16 44.48 28.39
C LEU A 306 -29.61 43.93 29.74
N GLU A 307 -29.56 42.61 29.94
CA GLU A 307 -29.86 41.98 31.23
C GLU A 307 -28.83 42.35 32.29
N LEU A 308 -27.55 42.40 31.90
CA LEU A 308 -26.48 42.83 32.79
C LEU A 308 -26.66 44.30 33.20
N GLU A 309 -26.99 45.19 32.26
CA GLU A 309 -27.29 46.60 32.56
C GLU A 309 -28.48 46.73 33.52
N LYS A 310 -29.56 45.95 33.32
CA LYS A 310 -30.70 45.93 34.25
C LYS A 310 -30.30 45.42 35.64
N LYS A 311 -29.47 44.38 35.72
CA LYS A 311 -28.96 43.85 37.01
C LYS A 311 -28.11 44.90 37.74
N ILE A 312 -27.25 45.62 37.01
CA ILE A 312 -26.45 46.71 37.59
C ILE A 312 -27.36 47.82 38.12
N LYS A 313 -28.36 48.28 37.34
CA LYS A 313 -29.34 49.27 37.81
C LYS A 313 -30.11 48.82 39.06
N SER A 314 -30.58 47.56 39.09
CA SER A 314 -31.25 47.00 40.28
C SER A 314 -30.34 46.99 41.50
N LEU A 315 -29.07 46.60 41.35
CA LEU A 315 -28.08 46.62 42.42
C LEU A 315 -27.80 48.06 42.89
N MET A 316 -27.75 49.04 41.99
CA MET A 316 -27.59 50.45 42.34
C MET A 316 -28.79 50.97 43.14
N GLU A 317 -30.01 50.63 42.74
CA GLU A 317 -31.23 51.02 43.47
C GLU A 317 -31.30 50.33 44.86
N GLU A 318 -30.94 49.04 44.94
CA GLU A 318 -30.82 48.32 46.21
C GLU A 318 -29.79 48.99 47.13
N PHE A 319 -28.62 49.32 46.58
CA PHE A 319 -27.56 49.96 47.31
C PHE A 319 -27.96 51.36 47.82
N GLY A 320 -28.63 52.17 46.99
CA GLY A 320 -29.18 53.46 47.40
C GLY A 320 -30.16 53.35 48.57
N ARG A 321 -31.05 52.34 48.55
CA ARG A 321 -31.98 52.08 49.67
C ARG A 321 -31.24 51.71 50.95
N VAL A 322 -30.19 50.90 50.86
CA VAL A 322 -29.40 50.53 52.05
C VAL A 322 -28.74 51.77 52.64
N ILE A 323 -28.18 52.66 51.81
CA ILE A 323 -27.57 53.93 52.25
C ILE A 323 -28.57 54.80 53.02
N GLU A 324 -29.78 54.96 52.50
CA GLU A 324 -30.81 55.82 53.13
C GLU A 324 -31.22 55.35 54.53
N VAL A 325 -31.07 54.06 54.83
CA VAL A 325 -31.50 53.43 56.09
C VAL A 325 -30.33 53.23 57.07
N ILE A 326 -29.10 53.59 56.68
CA ILE A 326 -27.93 53.48 57.56
C ILE A 326 -28.16 54.32 58.81
N SER A 327 -28.23 53.63 59.95
CA SER A 327 -28.35 54.22 61.26
C SER A 327 -27.50 53.43 62.24
N VAL A 328 -27.12 54.07 63.35
CA VAL A 328 -26.21 53.50 64.35
C VAL A 328 -26.75 52.18 64.94
N GLU A 329 -28.06 51.99 64.98
CA GLU A 329 -28.73 50.80 65.51
C GLU A 329 -28.65 49.57 64.57
N ASN A 330 -28.53 49.80 63.25
CA ASN A 330 -28.59 48.74 62.22
C ASN A 330 -27.27 48.56 61.44
N VAL A 331 -26.18 49.21 61.88
CA VAL A 331 -24.88 49.25 61.16
C VAL A 331 -24.35 47.87 60.78
N LEU A 332 -24.45 46.89 61.69
CA LEU A 332 -23.94 45.54 61.43
C LEU A 332 -24.73 44.81 60.34
N GLU A 333 -26.06 44.98 60.31
CA GLU A 333 -26.91 44.40 59.27
C GLU A 333 -26.64 45.06 57.91
N CYS A 334 -26.54 46.39 57.87
CA CYS A 334 -26.16 47.14 56.67
C CYS A 334 -24.78 46.73 56.14
N ALA A 335 -23.80 46.49 57.01
CA ALA A 335 -22.45 46.05 56.61
C ALA A 335 -22.47 44.66 55.94
N ILE A 336 -23.31 43.74 56.43
CA ILE A 336 -23.48 42.41 55.82
C ILE A 336 -24.13 42.54 54.43
N GLU A 337 -25.14 43.39 54.28
CA GLU A 337 -25.80 43.64 52.99
C GLU A 337 -24.86 44.31 51.98
N ILE A 338 -24.07 45.30 52.40
CA ILE A 338 -23.06 45.95 51.55
C ILE A 338 -22.02 44.94 51.07
N LYS A 339 -21.53 44.07 51.96
CA LYS A 339 -20.59 43.00 51.58
C LYS A 339 -21.21 42.01 50.60
N ARG A 340 -22.51 41.71 50.73
CA ARG A 340 -23.26 40.88 49.77
C ARG A 340 -23.38 41.58 48.42
N MET A 341 -23.74 42.86 48.40
CA MET A 341 -23.83 43.66 47.18
C MET A 341 -22.49 43.80 46.47
N TRP A 342 -21.38 43.96 47.21
CA TRP A 342 -20.03 44.00 46.65
C TRP A 342 -19.65 42.69 45.94
N LYS A 343 -20.00 41.54 46.53
CA LYS A 343 -19.82 40.24 45.86
C LYS A 343 -20.63 40.15 44.56
N SER A 344 -21.89 40.58 44.59
CA SER A 344 -22.74 40.63 43.40
C SER A 344 -22.19 41.57 42.32
N LEU A 345 -21.68 42.75 42.70
CA LEU A 345 -21.05 43.70 41.77
C LEU A 345 -19.81 43.09 41.10
N ASN A 346 -18.96 42.38 41.85
CA ASN A 346 -17.78 41.73 41.28
C ASN A 346 -18.16 40.60 40.29
N LEU A 347 -19.24 39.87 40.55
CA LEU A 347 -19.78 38.90 39.59
C LEU A 347 -20.25 39.61 38.31
N CYS A 348 -21.02 40.69 38.43
CA CYS A 348 -21.43 41.49 37.27
C CYS A 348 -20.24 42.05 36.50
N LYS A 349 -19.16 42.48 37.18
CA LYS A 349 -17.92 42.95 36.56
C LYS A 349 -17.23 41.85 35.75
N SER A 350 -17.18 40.63 36.28
CA SER A 350 -16.63 39.47 35.55
C SER A 350 -17.46 39.13 34.30
N GLN A 351 -18.78 39.23 34.38
CA GLN A 351 -19.69 39.02 33.25
C GLN A 351 -19.55 40.13 32.19
N ALA A 352 -19.41 41.38 32.62
CA ALA A 352 -19.17 42.52 31.72
C ALA A 352 -17.88 42.33 30.91
N LEU A 353 -16.82 41.82 31.54
CA LEU A 353 -15.56 41.54 30.85
C LEU A 353 -15.73 40.46 29.76
N ILE A 354 -16.48 39.40 30.03
CA ILE A 354 -16.79 38.35 29.05
C ILE A 354 -17.64 38.91 27.90
N VAL A 355 -18.66 39.72 28.20
CA VAL A 355 -19.50 40.38 27.18
C VAL A 355 -18.65 41.28 26.30
N ASN A 356 -17.78 42.10 26.88
CA ASN A 356 -16.90 43.00 26.15
C ASN A 356 -15.90 42.26 25.27
N GLN A 357 -15.30 41.17 25.77
CA GLN A 357 -14.42 40.30 24.97
C GLN A 357 -15.17 39.68 23.79
N ARG A 358 -16.40 39.22 24.01
CA ARG A 358 -17.25 38.64 22.95
C ARG A 358 -17.72 39.67 21.94
N GLN A 359 -17.96 40.91 22.36
CA GLN A 359 -18.26 42.02 21.46
C GLN A 359 -17.05 42.33 20.57
N ASP A 360 -15.86 42.41 21.16
CA ASP A 360 -14.60 42.61 20.43
C ASP A 360 -14.35 41.50 19.39
N LEU A 361 -14.53 40.24 19.79
CA LEU A 361 -14.41 39.06 18.91
C LEU A 361 -15.31 39.10 17.68
N PHE A 362 -16.47 39.77 17.76
CA PHE A 362 -17.40 39.93 16.64
C PHE A 362 -17.33 41.30 15.96
N ASP A 363 -16.36 42.15 16.32
CA ASP A 363 -16.20 43.53 15.86
C ASP A 363 -17.42 44.42 16.17
N ILE A 364 -18.05 44.18 17.32
CA ILE A 364 -19.19 44.94 17.85
C ILE A 364 -18.65 46.02 18.81
N PRO A 365 -19.19 47.25 18.79
CA PRO A 365 -18.78 48.27 19.76
C PRO A 365 -18.98 47.79 21.19
N VAL A 366 -17.92 47.90 21.98
CA VAL A 366 -17.91 47.49 23.38
C VAL A 366 -18.91 48.33 24.17
N THR A 367 -19.65 47.69 25.07
CA THR A 367 -20.61 48.38 25.93
C THR A 367 -19.88 49.01 27.12
N ASP A 368 -20.06 50.33 27.27
CA ASP A 368 -19.52 51.07 28.41
C ASP A 368 -20.40 50.87 29.65
N PHE A 369 -19.85 50.19 30.65
CA PHE A 369 -20.51 49.97 31.93
C PHE A 369 -19.99 50.95 33.00
N ASP A 370 -20.01 52.26 32.71
CA ASP A 370 -19.52 53.33 33.60
C ASP A 370 -20.14 53.29 35.01
N GLN A 371 -21.35 52.73 35.11
CA GLN A 371 -22.08 52.49 36.37
C GLN A 371 -21.25 51.70 37.40
N PHE A 372 -20.30 50.87 36.96
CA PHE A 372 -19.40 50.16 37.89
C PHE A 372 -18.48 51.10 38.65
N LEU A 373 -17.92 52.13 38.00
CA LEU A 373 -16.98 53.06 38.64
C LEU A 373 -17.70 53.88 39.71
N THR A 374 -18.90 54.37 39.39
CA THR A 374 -19.74 55.12 40.33
C THR A 374 -20.14 54.24 41.51
N MET A 375 -20.61 53.02 41.26
CA MET A 375 -21.05 52.13 42.33
C MET A 375 -19.88 51.66 43.20
N GLN A 376 -18.70 51.46 42.61
CA GLN A 376 -17.49 51.11 43.36
C GLN A 376 -17.04 52.25 44.29
N SER A 377 -17.02 53.50 43.80
CA SER A 377 -16.67 54.65 44.65
C SER A 377 -17.66 54.84 45.80
N PHE A 378 -18.96 54.63 45.55
CA PHE A 378 -19.96 54.75 46.62
C PHE A 378 -19.87 53.62 47.65
N ILE A 379 -19.53 52.39 47.24
CA ILE A 379 -19.28 51.30 48.20
C ILE A 379 -18.06 51.63 49.07
N GLU A 380 -16.97 52.13 48.48
CA GLU A 380 -15.77 52.52 49.22
C GLU A 380 -16.05 53.66 50.23
N GLU A 381 -16.85 54.66 49.84
CA GLU A 381 -17.27 55.76 50.72
C GLU A 381 -18.17 55.27 51.88
N THR A 382 -19.12 54.37 51.59
CA THR A 382 -20.00 53.80 52.63
C THR A 382 -19.26 52.87 53.59
N GLU A 383 -18.28 52.10 53.11
CA GLU A 383 -17.40 51.31 53.99
C GLU A 383 -16.61 52.22 54.95
N GLN A 384 -16.07 53.35 54.46
CA GLN A 384 -15.40 54.34 55.32
C GLN A 384 -16.35 54.96 56.36
N ASN A 385 -17.59 55.26 55.96
CA ASN A 385 -18.61 55.78 56.88
C ASN A 385 -19.00 54.76 57.96
N ILE A 386 -19.12 53.48 57.60
CA ILE A 386 -19.41 52.40 58.56
C ILE A 386 -18.26 52.21 59.54
N VAL A 387 -17.01 52.20 59.08
CA VAL A 387 -15.82 52.12 59.95
C VAL A 387 -15.81 53.30 60.93
N SER A 388 -16.07 54.52 60.44
CA SER A 388 -16.16 55.72 61.30
C SER A 388 -17.29 55.61 62.34
N CYS A 389 -18.45 55.04 61.99
CA CYS A 389 -19.55 54.82 62.92
C CYS A 389 -19.21 53.78 64.00
N VAL A 390 -18.48 52.72 63.65
CA VAL A 390 -18.03 51.69 64.60
C VAL A 390 -16.96 52.26 65.53
N GLU A 391 -15.99 53.02 65.02
CA GLU A 391 -14.98 53.71 65.83
C GLU A 391 -15.59 54.73 66.80
N LEU A 392 -16.67 55.42 66.40
CA LEU A 392 -17.43 56.30 67.30
C LEU A 392 -18.14 55.54 68.41
N PHE A 393 -18.55 54.29 68.17
CA PHE A 393 -19.22 53.43 69.15
C PHE A 393 -18.22 52.81 70.15
N GLU A 394 -17.03 52.41 69.69
CA GLU A 394 -15.95 51.89 70.55
C GLU A 394 -15.32 52.98 71.44
N ASN A 395 -15.44 54.26 71.05
CA ASN A 395 -14.94 55.41 71.81
C ASN A 395 -16.00 56.09 72.70
N GLN A 396 -17.20 55.50 72.86
CA GLN A 396 -18.13 55.94 73.91
C GLN A 396 -17.76 55.29 75.26
N PRO A 397 -17.66 56.08 76.35
CA PRO A 397 -17.18 55.61 77.67
C PRO A 397 -18.12 54.66 78.41
#